data_AF-A0A1D2SKK2-F1
#
_entry.id   AF-A0A1D2SKK2-F1
#
_cell.length_a   1.000
_cell.length_b   1.000
_cell.length_c   1.000
_cell.angle_alpha   90.00
_cell.angle_beta   90.00
_cell.angle_gamma   90.00
#
_symmetry.space_group_name_H-M   'P 1'
#
loop_
_entity.id
_entity.type
_entity.pdbx_description
1 polymer ?
#
loop_
_entity_poly.entity_id
_entity_poly.type
_entity_poly.pdbx_seq_one_letter_code
_entity_poly.pdbx_strand_id
1 'polypeptide(L)'
;MKAAVPAEGSAAPVATLPLRLGYYVASDTPCSEASNATVSLLRRGGIGGSRDFCEFRKIDRITPSTYRVTQACKDFQDGGPPQDSVVTYTLSGDARFTSRNRHGWEYSARHCAQSSMPASWRQNDIREPPG
;
A
#
# COMPACT_ATOMS: atom_id res chain seq x y z
N MET A 1 -21.12 30.40 -8.59
CA MET A 1 -21.49 29.66 -7.36
C MET A 1 -20.30 28.77 -6.99
N LYS A 2 -19.53 29.11 -5.95
CA LYS A 2 -18.41 28.27 -5.48
C LYS A 2 -19.00 27.20 -4.57
N ALA A 3 -18.88 25.94 -4.95
CA ALA A 3 -19.22 24.82 -4.08
C ALA A 3 -18.34 24.88 -2.83
N ALA A 4 -18.98 24.90 -1.66
CA ALA A 4 -18.32 24.73 -0.39
C ALA A 4 -17.74 23.30 -0.36
N VAL A 5 -16.43 23.19 -0.23
CA VAL A 5 -15.80 21.92 0.13
C VAL A 5 -16.31 21.57 1.53
N PRO A 6 -16.87 20.37 1.76
CA PRO A 6 -17.28 19.99 3.10
C PRO A 6 -16.05 20.01 4.01
N ALA A 7 -16.22 20.55 5.22
CA ALA A 7 -15.15 20.66 6.20
C ALA A 7 -14.46 19.31 6.36
N GLU A 8 -13.20 19.28 5.94
CA GLU A 8 -12.28 18.16 6.13
C GLU A 8 -12.25 17.88 7.64
N GLY A 9 -12.93 16.80 8.07
CA GLY A 9 -12.79 16.30 9.42
C GLY A 9 -11.30 16.18 9.72
N SER A 10 -10.84 16.79 10.81
CA SER A 10 -9.42 16.94 11.11
C SER A 10 -8.70 15.61 10.92
N ALA A 11 -7.86 15.56 9.89
CA ALA A 11 -7.05 14.41 9.59
C ALA A 11 -6.11 14.16 10.78
N ALA A 12 -6.26 13.03 11.45
CA ALA A 12 -5.47 12.72 12.64
C ALA A 12 -4.20 11.96 12.24
N PRO A 13 -2.99 12.43 12.59
CA PRO A 13 -1.77 11.70 12.28
C PRO A 13 -1.76 10.36 13.01
N VAL A 14 -1.37 9.30 12.30
CA VAL A 14 -1.22 7.93 12.84
C VAL A 14 0.12 7.36 12.42
N ALA A 15 0.68 6.46 13.23
CA ALA A 15 2.00 5.87 12.96
C ALA A 15 1.97 4.83 11.84
N THR A 16 0.88 4.07 11.72
CA THR A 16 0.75 2.97 10.76
C THR A 16 -0.66 2.87 10.21
N LEU A 17 -0.80 2.29 9.01
CA LEU A 17 -2.09 1.79 8.55
C LEU A 17 -2.50 0.58 9.41
N PRO A 18 -3.77 0.45 9.83
CA PRO A 18 -4.27 -0.72 10.57
C PRO A 18 -4.50 -1.92 9.64
N LEU A 19 -3.49 -2.24 8.83
CA LEU A 19 -3.46 -3.36 7.92
C LEU A 19 -2.49 -4.42 8.45
N ARG A 20 -2.79 -5.70 8.20
CA ARG A 20 -1.87 -6.80 8.49
C ARG A 20 -0.63 -6.68 7.62
N LEU A 21 0.55 -6.79 8.23
CA LEU A 21 1.80 -6.86 7.48
C LEU A 21 1.86 -8.18 6.70
N GLY A 22 2.48 -8.17 5.52
CA GLY A 22 2.62 -9.35 4.67
C GLY A 22 2.23 -9.09 3.22
N TYR A 23 1.96 -10.17 2.50
CA TYR A 23 1.67 -10.12 1.06
C TYR A 23 0.25 -9.66 0.78
N TYR A 24 0.14 -8.66 -0.09
CA TYR A 24 -1.09 -8.20 -0.71
C TYR A 24 -1.06 -8.52 -2.18
N VAL A 25 -2.11 -9.15 -2.69
CA VAL A 25 -2.25 -9.47 -4.11
C VAL A 25 -3.39 -8.64 -4.68
N ALA A 26 -3.23 -8.18 -5.92
CA ALA A 26 -4.25 -7.48 -6.66
C ALA A 26 -5.60 -8.21 -6.57
N SER A 27 -6.69 -7.46 -6.37
CA SER A 27 -7.98 -8.03 -5.98
C SER A 27 -8.61 -8.89 -7.07
N ASP A 28 -8.23 -8.67 -8.33
CA ASP A 28 -8.61 -9.42 -9.52
C ASP A 28 -7.78 -10.71 -9.73
N THR A 29 -6.69 -10.89 -8.98
CA THR A 29 -5.77 -12.02 -9.12
C THR A 29 -5.90 -12.99 -7.94
N PRO A 30 -6.11 -14.30 -8.14
CA PRO A 30 -6.09 -15.30 -7.06
C PRO A 30 -4.75 -15.32 -6.30
N CYS A 31 -4.77 -15.65 -5.00
CA CYS A 31 -3.53 -15.68 -4.19
C CYS A 31 -2.54 -16.73 -4.71
N SER A 32 -3.03 -17.85 -5.22
CA SER A 32 -2.24 -18.94 -5.81
C SER A 32 -1.64 -18.61 -7.17
N GLU A 33 -2.11 -17.53 -7.80
CA GLU A 33 -1.67 -17.05 -9.12
C GLU A 33 -0.93 -15.71 -9.01
N ALA A 34 -0.53 -15.32 -7.80
CA ALA A 34 0.26 -14.13 -7.59
C ALA A 34 1.54 -14.16 -8.45
N SER A 35 1.89 -13.00 -9.00
CA SER A 35 3.11 -12.83 -9.78
C SER A 35 3.81 -11.55 -9.32
N ASN A 36 5.04 -11.34 -9.81
CA ASN A 36 5.75 -10.08 -9.57
C ASN A 36 4.95 -8.83 -10.00
N ALA A 37 4.03 -8.95 -10.98
CA ALA A 37 3.21 -7.83 -11.43
C ALA A 37 2.02 -7.53 -10.50
N THR A 38 1.57 -8.52 -9.71
CA THR A 38 0.31 -8.42 -8.96
C THR A 38 0.50 -8.44 -7.45
N VAL A 39 1.70 -8.80 -6.97
CA VAL A 39 2.05 -8.85 -5.55
C VAL A 39 2.66 -7.53 -5.07
N SER A 40 2.30 -7.18 -3.84
CA SER A 40 2.98 -6.17 -3.04
C SER A 40 3.23 -6.71 -1.64
N LEU A 41 4.31 -6.27 -0.99
CA LEU A 41 4.64 -6.61 0.38
C LEU A 41 4.46 -5.38 1.26
N LEU A 42 3.48 -5.44 2.16
CA LEU A 42 3.25 -4.41 3.17
C LEU A 42 4.13 -4.66 4.40
N ARG A 43 4.88 -3.64 4.77
CA ARG A 43 5.75 -3.60 5.96
C ARG A 43 5.36 -2.39 6.82
N ARG A 44 5.90 -2.29 8.04
CA ARG A 44 5.56 -1.18 8.96
C ARG A 44 5.78 0.20 8.36
N GLY A 45 6.87 0.36 7.61
CA GLY A 45 7.28 1.65 7.05
C GLY A 45 6.92 1.87 5.58
N GLY A 46 6.17 0.98 4.93
CA GLY A 46 5.89 1.15 3.51
C GLY A 46 5.33 -0.09 2.83
N ILE A 47 5.05 0.07 1.54
CA ILE A 47 4.58 -0.99 0.66
C ILE A 47 5.51 -1.08 -0.56
N GLY A 48 5.94 -2.30 -0.90
CA GLY A 48 6.81 -2.54 -2.05
C GLY A 48 6.18 -3.47 -3.05
N GLY A 49 6.22 -3.09 -4.32
CA GLY A 49 5.99 -3.98 -5.45
C GLY A 49 7.29 -4.65 -5.90
N SER A 50 7.28 -5.23 -7.09
CA SER A 50 8.48 -5.84 -7.68
C SER A 50 9.43 -4.84 -8.33
N ARG A 51 8.98 -3.61 -8.57
CA ARG A 51 9.75 -2.58 -9.27
C ARG A 51 10.17 -1.45 -8.34
N ASP A 52 9.39 -1.19 -7.32
CA ASP A 52 9.51 -0.03 -6.48
C ASP A 52 9.16 -0.33 -5.03
N PHE A 53 9.71 0.49 -4.14
CA PHE A 53 9.30 0.54 -2.74
C PHE A 53 8.86 1.94 -2.37
N CYS A 54 7.62 2.06 -1.88
CA CYS A 54 7.04 3.28 -1.37
C CYS A 54 7.13 3.31 0.15
N GLU A 55 8.06 4.11 0.66
CA GLU A 55 8.21 4.37 2.10
C GLU A 55 7.12 5.35 2.56
N PHE A 56 6.36 4.99 3.59
CA PHE A 56 5.35 5.88 4.19
C PHE A 56 6.03 6.94 5.04
N ARG A 57 5.98 8.19 4.58
CA ARG A 57 6.54 9.37 5.27
C ARG A 57 5.56 9.94 6.28
N LYS A 58 4.27 9.97 5.93
CA LYS A 58 3.21 10.51 6.77
C LYS A 58 1.90 9.79 6.49
N ILE A 59 1.16 9.49 7.55
CA ILE A 59 -0.17 8.86 7.44
C ILE A 59 -1.14 9.70 8.26
N ASP A 60 -2.12 10.27 7.59
CA ASP A 60 -3.18 11.05 8.20
C ASP A 60 -4.51 10.31 8.03
N ARG A 61 -5.18 9.96 9.12
CA ARG A 61 -6.51 9.32 9.10
C ARG A 61 -7.58 10.39 8.87
N ILE A 62 -8.25 10.32 7.72
CA ILE A 62 -9.34 11.24 7.33
C ILE A 62 -10.67 10.78 7.91
N THR A 63 -10.94 9.47 7.81
CA THR A 63 -12.13 8.81 8.36
C THR A 63 -11.70 7.48 8.99
N PRO A 64 -12.58 6.75 9.70
CA PRO A 64 -12.22 5.45 10.29
C PRO A 64 -11.64 4.42 9.31
N SER A 65 -11.96 4.53 8.01
CA SER A 65 -11.48 3.62 6.96
C SER A 65 -10.66 4.30 5.88
N THR A 66 -10.51 5.63 5.89
CA THR A 66 -9.83 6.38 4.83
C THR A 66 -8.62 7.14 5.38
N TYR A 67 -7.48 6.95 4.73
CA TYR A 67 -6.18 7.48 5.13
C TYR A 67 -5.54 8.21 3.96
N ARG A 68 -4.96 9.37 4.21
CA ARG A 68 -4.07 10.07 3.28
C ARG A 68 -2.64 9.73 3.65
N VAL A 69 -1.92 9.12 2.72
CA VAL A 69 -0.54 8.70 2.90
C VAL A 69 0.34 9.54 2.00
N THR A 70 1.31 10.24 2.59
CA THR A 70 2.45 10.80 1.87
C THR A 70 3.54 9.75 1.88
N GLN A 71 4.03 9.36 0.71
CA GLN A 71 5.00 8.31 0.53
C GLN A 71 6.12 8.72 -0.44
N ALA A 72 7.32 8.22 -0.18
CA ALA A 72 8.47 8.38 -1.07
C ALA A 72 8.72 7.05 -1.78
N CYS A 73 8.47 6.99 -3.09
CA CYS A 73 8.62 5.78 -3.89
C CYS A 73 9.95 5.77 -4.62
N LYS A 74 10.76 4.73 -4.41
CA LYS A 74 12.01 4.51 -5.14
C LYS A 74 11.84 3.31 -6.06
N ASP A 75 11.99 3.56 -7.35
CA ASP A 75 12.14 2.50 -8.35
C ASP A 75 13.53 1.85 -8.19
N PHE A 76 13.60 0.53 -8.27
CA PHE A 76 14.84 -0.24 -8.09
C PHE A 76 15.70 -0.30 -9.36
N GLN A 77 15.09 -0.06 -10.53
CA GLN A 77 15.77 -0.05 -11.82
C GLN A 77 16.26 1.35 -12.19
N ASP A 78 15.55 2.39 -11.73
CA ASP A 78 16.00 3.76 -11.88
C ASP A 78 16.98 4.15 -10.75
N GLY A 79 18.17 4.61 -11.12
CA GLY A 79 19.16 5.13 -10.16
C GLY A 79 18.76 6.47 -9.53
N GLY A 80 17.63 7.03 -9.94
CA GLY A 80 17.09 8.29 -9.45
C GLY A 80 16.74 8.32 -7.94
N PRO A 81 16.60 9.53 -7.38
CA PRO A 81 16.14 9.70 -6.01
C PRO A 81 14.67 9.27 -5.86
N PRO A 82 14.24 8.88 -4.64
CA PRO A 82 12.84 8.59 -4.36
C PRO A 82 11.93 9.77 -4.74
N GLN A 83 10.77 9.47 -5.31
CA GLN A 83 9.77 10.47 -5.70
C GLN A 83 8.65 10.52 -4.68
N ASP A 84 8.35 11.72 -4.19
CA ASP A 84 7.24 11.92 -3.27
C ASP A 84 5.89 11.88 -3.99
N SER A 85 4.95 11.15 -3.41
CA SER A 85 3.58 11.07 -3.88
C SER A 85 2.59 11.04 -2.71
N VAL A 86 1.36 11.50 -2.97
CA VAL A 86 0.25 11.43 -2.01
C VAL A 86 -0.81 10.50 -2.55
N VAL A 87 -1.18 9.52 -1.74
CA VAL A 87 -2.11 8.45 -2.10
C VAL A 87 -3.18 8.35 -1.01
N THR A 88 -4.43 8.20 -1.43
CA THR A 88 -5.55 7.93 -0.53
C THR A 88 -5.76 6.43 -0.45
N TYR A 89 -5.67 5.87 0.75
CA TYR A 89 -5.98 4.48 1.06
C TYR A 89 -7.37 4.39 1.67
N THR A 90 -8.23 3.58 1.09
CA THR A 90 -9.52 3.20 1.67
C THR A 90 -9.44 1.74 2.07
N LEU A 91 -9.55 1.47 3.36
CA LEU A 91 -9.41 0.14 3.95
C LEU A 91 -10.77 -0.53 4.09
N SER A 92 -10.80 -1.84 3.86
CA SER A 92 -11.95 -2.70 4.14
C SER A 92 -11.51 -3.76 5.15
N GLY A 93 -11.68 -3.44 6.44
CA GLY A 93 -11.10 -4.22 7.53
C GLY A 93 -9.58 -4.06 7.61
N ASP A 94 -8.90 -5.10 8.09
CA ASP A 94 -7.44 -5.13 8.31
C ASP A 94 -6.68 -5.87 7.19
N ALA A 95 -7.39 -6.32 6.15
CA ALA A 95 -6.86 -7.26 5.15
C ALA A 95 -7.11 -6.82 3.71
N ARG A 96 -7.71 -5.66 3.45
CA ARG A 96 -8.00 -5.17 2.10
C ARG A 96 -7.86 -3.67 2.04
N PHE A 97 -7.36 -3.17 0.92
CA PHE A 97 -7.32 -1.74 0.66
C PHE A 97 -7.52 -1.43 -0.82
N THR A 98 -7.97 -0.21 -1.07
CA THR A 98 -7.93 0.47 -2.36
C THR A 98 -7.09 1.73 -2.21
N SER A 99 -6.03 1.83 -2.99
CA SER A 99 -5.15 3.00 -3.05
C SER A 99 -5.43 3.79 -4.32
N ARG A 100 -5.61 5.11 -4.19
CA ARG A 100 -5.85 6.00 -5.32
C ARG A 100 -4.93 7.20 -5.27
N ASN A 101 -4.28 7.52 -6.39
CA ASN A 101 -3.46 8.71 -6.51
C ASN A 101 -4.26 9.89 -7.10
N ARG A 102 -3.68 11.08 -7.05
CA ARG A 102 -4.31 12.31 -7.57
C ARG A 102 -4.57 12.30 -9.08
N HIS A 103 -3.86 11.47 -9.83
CA HIS A 103 -3.98 11.37 -11.29
C HIS A 103 -5.04 10.34 -11.73
N GLY A 104 -5.77 9.75 -10.77
CA GLY A 104 -6.87 8.82 -11.06
C GLY A 104 -6.44 7.36 -11.20
N TRP A 105 -5.16 7.02 -11.01
CA TRP A 105 -4.76 5.62 -10.88
C TRP A 105 -5.34 5.04 -9.59
N GLU A 106 -5.90 3.86 -9.70
CA GLU A 106 -6.50 3.10 -8.61
C GLU A 106 -5.93 1.68 -8.62
N TYR A 107 -5.63 1.18 -7.43
CA TYR A 107 -5.16 -0.17 -7.21
C TYR A 107 -5.83 -0.75 -5.97
N SER A 108 -6.40 -1.93 -6.11
CA SER A 108 -7.08 -2.62 -5.01
C SER A 108 -6.39 -3.94 -4.73
N ALA A 109 -6.06 -4.22 -3.48
CA ALA A 109 -5.37 -5.43 -3.09
C ALA A 109 -5.91 -6.03 -1.80
N ARG A 110 -5.69 -7.34 -1.64
CA ARG A 110 -6.10 -8.12 -0.46
C ARG A 110 -4.92 -8.90 0.10
N HIS A 111 -4.88 -9.00 1.42
CA HIS A 111 -3.90 -9.81 2.13
C HIS A 111 -4.08 -11.29 1.77
N CYS A 112 -2.99 -11.94 1.39
CA CYS A 112 -2.92 -13.37 1.14
C CYS A 112 -2.04 -14.03 2.20
N ALA A 113 -2.53 -15.12 2.79
CA ALA A 113 -1.69 -15.94 3.63
C ALA A 113 -0.50 -16.45 2.80
N GLN A 114 0.71 -16.35 3.36
CA GLN A 114 1.92 -16.73 2.64
C GLN A 114 1.89 -18.20 2.18
N SER A 115 1.28 -19.09 2.96
CA SER A 115 1.04 -20.50 2.61
C SER A 115 0.16 -20.71 1.37
N SER A 116 -0.67 -19.72 1.02
CA SER A 116 -1.55 -19.75 -0.16
C SER A 116 -0.92 -19.10 -1.40
N MET A 117 0.31 -18.58 -1.28
CA MET A 117 1.05 -17.98 -2.38
C MET A 117 1.79 -19.06 -3.22
N PRO A 118 2.27 -18.73 -4.42
CA PRO A 118 3.14 -19.63 -5.17
C PRO A 118 4.44 -19.95 -4.42
N ALA A 119 5.11 -21.04 -4.82
CA ALA A 119 6.22 -21.65 -4.07
C ALA A 119 7.39 -20.70 -3.78
N SER A 120 7.66 -19.75 -4.67
CA SER A 120 8.69 -18.71 -4.50
C SER A 120 8.41 -17.79 -3.31
N TRP A 121 7.16 -17.35 -3.12
CA TRP A 121 6.81 -16.47 -2.00
C TRP A 121 6.58 -17.23 -0.69
N ARG A 122 6.19 -18.50 -0.77
CA ARG A 122 5.97 -19.36 0.42
C ARG A 122 7.20 -19.47 1.33
N GLN A 123 8.40 -19.37 0.75
CA GLN A 123 9.67 -19.61 1.43
C GLN A 123 10.41 -18.33 1.83
N ASN A 124 9.93 -17.16 1.42
CA ASN A 124 10.59 -15.89 1.73
C ASN A 124 10.40 -15.49 3.19
N ASP A 125 11.47 -15.10 3.89
CA ASP A 125 11.30 -14.45 5.19
C ASP A 125 10.86 -12.99 4.98
N ILE A 126 9.56 -12.75 5.18
CA ILE A 126 8.95 -11.42 5.04
C ILE A 126 9.13 -10.54 6.29
N ARG A 127 9.75 -11.05 7.35
CA ARG A 127 10.01 -10.32 8.59
C ARG A 127 11.33 -9.56 8.55
N GLU A 128 12.23 -9.91 7.64
CA GLU A 128 13.55 -9.30 7.50
C GLU A 128 13.52 -8.13 6.51
N PRO A 129 14.06 -6.94 6.84
CA PRO A 129 14.33 -5.90 5.85
C PRO A 129 15.24 -6.46 4.73
N PRO A 130 15.12 -5.99 3.47
CA PRO A 130 16.20 -6.26 2.52
C PRO A 130 17.48 -5.64 3.10
N GLY A 131 18.49 -6.48 3.32
CA GLY A 131 19.82 -6.08 3.80
C GLY A 131 20.54 -5.16 2.82
#